data_AF-A0ABD3Q1F9-F1
#
_entry.id   AF-A0ABD3Q1F9-F1
#
_cell.length_a   1.000
_cell.length_b   1.000
_cell.length_c   1.000
_cell.angle_alpha   90.00
_cell.angle_beta   90.00
_cell.angle_gamma   90.00
#
_symmetry.space_group_name_H-M   'P 1'
#
loop_
_entity.id
_entity.type
_entity.pdbx_description
1 polymer ?
#
loop_
_entity_poly.entity_id
_entity_poly.type
_entity_poly.pdbx_seq_one_letter_code
_entity_poly.pdbx_strand_id
1 'polypeptide(L)'
;MTRDTPTLHRNRLGGLHASYMQEVSAYQNGELDYVNIRGDTGPLVYPAGFLYLYSWLKSLASDAAAAVGKASMESGEDFLGLDGSTSPIALRKIQWVFVVMYLVNSAVVMALYQRVLSGMRQRQQQRDEQNLPFSALVWAWRIAMGITFLSKRIHSIFVLRLFNDAPAMLLLNLSMYLVACCDAWALGRVVFAFDQFECVMFTPGLLLLLLQRNGSLLRTIRHLAIYAVVQIVLGWPFLSTYPVSYIKKAFEFDRVFFFKWTVNWKFLPEELFVSTMWALVLLSCHLGTLAWLATKWWNASMTQRGRAKTREWMCWTSKNDSNNNSLLAKLSPEYLVYTFICPNASLSILLLVLTFPAAVALDFPTMGTDTSCSKMMAFSLIVSTIAIFGVKYAFNVYPATKTSSVVLEISVVVSNAVVRRVQWRGRMCRMGRGLLRG
;
A
#
# COMPACT_ATOMS: atom_id res chain seq x y z
N MET A 1 27.11 35.70 -19.67
CA MET A 1 27.59 34.40 -20.20
C MET A 1 28.19 33.64 -19.02
N THR A 2 27.35 32.98 -18.23
CA THR A 2 27.75 32.17 -17.08
C THR A 2 27.10 30.81 -17.25
N ARG A 3 27.89 29.86 -17.73
CA ARG A 3 27.55 28.44 -17.84
C ARG A 3 27.66 27.82 -16.44
N ASP A 4 26.60 27.93 -15.65
CA ASP A 4 26.45 27.18 -14.39
C ASP A 4 25.06 26.53 -14.33
N THR A 5 24.79 25.62 -15.27
CA THR A 5 23.49 24.92 -15.36
C THR A 5 23.51 23.40 -15.65
N PRO A 6 24.61 22.62 -15.54
CA PRO A 6 24.49 21.15 -15.50
C PRO A 6 24.58 20.53 -14.09
N THR A 7 25.27 21.15 -13.13
CA THR A 7 25.61 20.53 -11.83
C THR A 7 24.42 20.50 -10.85
N LEU A 8 23.57 21.53 -10.88
CA LEU A 8 22.43 21.66 -9.96
C LEU A 8 21.30 20.65 -10.22
N HIS A 9 21.21 20.10 -11.44
CA HIS A 9 20.22 19.07 -11.77
C HIS A 9 20.69 17.64 -11.43
N ARG A 10 22.00 17.38 -11.46
CA ARG A 10 22.60 16.09 -11.09
C ARG A 10 22.46 15.80 -9.59
N ASN A 11 22.50 16.84 -8.75
CA ASN A 11 22.40 16.72 -7.28
C ASN A 11 21.00 16.35 -6.75
N ARG A 12 19.91 16.54 -7.52
CA ARG A 12 18.54 16.31 -6.99
C ARG A 12 18.08 14.85 -7.06
N LEU A 13 18.60 14.06 -7.99
CA LEU A 13 18.26 12.64 -8.11
C LEU A 13 19.06 11.77 -7.13
N GLY A 14 20.25 12.23 -6.75
CA GLY A 14 21.13 11.55 -5.80
C GLY A 14 20.87 11.84 -4.32
N GLY A 15 20.24 12.96 -3.94
CA GLY A 15 20.20 13.41 -2.54
C GLY A 15 19.59 12.42 -1.54
N LEU A 16 18.46 11.79 -1.88
CA LEU A 16 17.82 10.80 -0.99
C LEU A 16 18.61 9.48 -0.95
N HIS A 17 19.00 8.96 -2.12
CA HIS A 17 19.78 7.74 -2.19
C HIS A 17 21.15 7.90 -1.50
N ALA A 18 21.82 9.03 -1.69
CA ALA A 18 23.06 9.36 -1.02
C ALA A 18 22.87 9.41 0.49
N SER A 19 21.76 9.98 0.99
CA SER A 19 21.43 9.95 2.41
C SER A 19 21.25 8.52 2.94
N TYR A 20 20.58 7.65 2.19
CA TYR A 20 20.47 6.24 2.55
C TYR A 20 21.84 5.53 2.55
N MET A 21 22.72 5.86 1.60
CA MET A 21 24.08 5.30 1.57
C MET A 21 24.94 5.82 2.74
N GLN A 22 24.75 7.06 3.19
CA GLN A 22 25.40 7.60 4.39
C GLN A 22 24.95 6.85 5.65
N GLU A 23 23.64 6.64 5.83
CA GLU A 23 23.07 5.88 6.95
C GLU A 23 23.60 4.44 6.97
N VAL A 24 23.62 3.78 5.80
CA VAL A 24 24.18 2.43 5.65
C VAL A 24 25.68 2.40 5.94
N SER A 25 26.44 3.42 5.54
CA SER A 25 27.88 3.47 5.78
C SER A 25 28.20 3.66 7.26
N ALA A 26 27.42 4.46 7.98
CA ALA A 26 27.53 4.56 9.44
C ALA A 26 27.34 3.18 10.10
N TYR A 27 26.30 2.45 9.70
CA TYR A 27 26.05 1.08 10.17
C TYR A 27 27.20 0.11 9.83
N GLN A 28 27.70 0.14 8.58
CA GLN A 28 28.82 -0.71 8.15
C GLN A 28 30.13 -0.40 8.89
N ASN A 29 30.31 0.83 9.36
CA ASN A 29 31.43 1.24 10.20
C ASN A 29 31.27 0.80 11.67
N GLY A 30 30.21 0.06 12.00
CA GLY A 30 29.97 -0.49 13.34
C GLY A 30 29.08 0.37 14.23
N GLU A 31 28.47 1.44 13.71
CA GLU A 31 27.50 2.22 14.49
C GLU A 31 26.20 1.44 14.69
N LEU A 32 25.82 1.25 15.95
CA LEU A 32 24.61 0.54 16.38
C LEU A 32 23.66 1.46 17.16
N ASP A 33 24.08 2.66 17.54
CA ASP A 33 23.20 3.64 18.15
C ASP A 33 22.45 4.42 17.07
N TYR A 34 21.14 4.13 16.93
CA TYR A 34 20.24 4.80 15.99
C TYR A 34 20.18 6.32 16.13
N VAL A 35 20.60 6.90 17.28
CA VAL A 35 20.70 8.36 17.45
C VAL A 35 21.79 8.96 16.54
N ASN A 36 22.85 8.18 16.28
CA ASN A 36 24.04 8.58 15.53
C ASN A 36 23.94 8.22 14.04
N ILE A 37 23.07 7.30 13.65
CA ILE A 37 22.87 6.93 12.24
C ILE A 37 22.00 7.97 11.53
N ARG A 38 22.63 8.82 10.69
CA ARG A 38 21.98 9.91 9.97
C ARG A 38 22.59 10.14 8.58
N GLY A 39 21.78 10.64 7.65
CA GLY A 39 22.23 11.21 6.38
C GLY A 39 21.84 12.67 6.21
N ASP A 40 22.14 13.25 5.05
CA ASP A 40 21.86 14.66 4.74
C ASP A 40 20.37 15.01 4.82
N THR A 41 19.49 14.03 4.60
CA THR A 41 18.03 14.19 4.75
C THR A 41 17.51 14.07 6.19
N GLY A 42 18.35 13.69 7.16
CA GLY A 42 17.98 13.56 8.56
C GLY A 42 18.36 12.20 9.18
N PRO A 43 17.85 11.89 10.38
CA PRO A 43 18.15 10.64 11.07
C PRO A 43 17.41 9.44 10.47
N LEU A 44 18.03 8.26 10.60
CA LEU A 44 17.41 6.98 10.27
C LEU A 44 16.13 6.78 11.09
N VAL A 45 15.04 6.48 10.39
CA VAL A 45 13.72 6.19 10.99
C VAL A 45 13.11 4.89 10.51
N TYR A 46 13.91 4.06 9.85
CA TYR A 46 13.47 2.77 9.36
C TYR A 46 13.98 1.65 10.28
N PRO A 47 13.18 0.61 10.54
CA PRO A 47 13.64 -0.59 11.24
C PRO A 47 14.86 -1.23 10.56
N ALA A 48 15.57 -2.10 11.28
CA ALA A 48 16.83 -2.69 10.84
C ALA A 48 16.78 -3.36 9.44
N GLY A 49 15.61 -3.87 9.02
CA GLY A 49 15.41 -4.44 7.69
C GLY A 49 15.79 -3.48 6.55
N PHE A 50 15.59 -2.18 6.74
CA PHE A 50 16.04 -1.15 5.79
C PHE A 50 17.57 -1.16 5.63
N LEU A 51 18.30 -1.13 6.74
CA LEU A 51 19.76 -1.14 6.72
C LEU A 51 20.30 -2.38 6.01
N TYR A 52 19.69 -3.54 6.23
CA TYR A 52 20.10 -4.78 5.54
C TYR A 52 19.83 -4.73 4.04
N LEU A 53 18.66 -4.26 3.62
CA LEU A 53 18.32 -4.15 2.22
C LEU A 53 19.25 -3.18 1.49
N TYR A 54 19.46 -1.99 2.05
CA TYR A 54 20.31 -0.98 1.43
C TYR A 54 21.81 -1.28 1.58
N SER A 55 22.23 -2.05 2.58
CA SER A 55 23.59 -2.62 2.64
C SER A 55 23.84 -3.59 1.49
N TRP A 56 22.88 -4.46 1.18
CA TRP A 56 22.96 -5.37 0.03
C TRP A 56 22.96 -4.61 -1.31
N LEU A 57 22.14 -3.55 -1.44
CA LEU A 57 22.18 -2.69 -2.62
C LEU A 57 23.54 -1.97 -2.75
N LYS A 58 24.11 -1.51 -1.63
CA LYS A 58 25.44 -0.88 -1.61
C LYS A 58 26.53 -1.87 -2.05
N SER A 59 26.48 -3.14 -1.61
CA SER A 59 27.46 -4.14 -2.03
C SER A 59 27.38 -4.46 -3.53
N LEU A 60 26.16 -4.56 -4.08
CA LEU A 60 25.97 -4.71 -5.53
C LEU A 60 26.52 -3.52 -6.34
N ALA A 61 26.41 -2.32 -5.77
CA ALA A 61 26.95 -1.10 -6.35
C ALA A 61 28.49 -1.05 -6.27
N SER A 62 29.10 -1.44 -5.15
CA SER A 62 30.56 -1.46 -4.99
C SER A 62 31.23 -2.50 -5.89
N ASP A 63 30.62 -3.68 -6.07
CA ASP A 63 31.11 -4.71 -7.01
C ASP A 63 31.15 -4.18 -8.46
N ALA A 64 30.22 -3.28 -8.79
CA ALA A 64 30.17 -2.62 -10.08
C ALA A 64 31.27 -1.60 -10.28
N ALA A 65 31.53 -0.79 -9.25
CA ALA A 65 32.59 0.20 -9.26
C ALA A 65 33.96 -0.50 -9.33
N ALA A 66 34.14 -1.60 -8.58
CA ALA A 66 35.35 -2.42 -8.59
C ALA A 66 35.62 -3.07 -9.96
N ALA A 67 34.59 -3.55 -10.66
CA ALA A 67 34.74 -4.10 -12.01
C ALA A 67 35.19 -3.05 -13.06
N VAL A 68 34.91 -1.77 -12.82
CA VAL A 68 35.33 -0.64 -13.66
C VAL A 68 36.66 -0.03 -13.17
N GLY A 69 37.11 -0.37 -11.96
CA GLY A 69 38.35 0.08 -11.30
C GLY A 69 39.67 -0.29 -12.00
N LYS A 70 39.64 -0.86 -13.21
CA LYS A 70 40.79 -0.92 -14.12
C LYS A 70 40.84 0.18 -15.18
N ALA A 71 39.83 1.04 -15.29
CA ALA A 71 39.72 2.02 -16.37
C ALA A 71 39.56 3.49 -15.94
N SER A 72 39.40 3.81 -14.65
CA SER A 72 39.15 5.19 -14.22
C SER A 72 39.76 5.50 -12.85
N MET A 73 41.08 5.34 -12.76
CA MET A 73 41.89 6.00 -11.73
C MET A 73 42.19 7.41 -12.25
N GLU A 74 41.25 8.37 -12.14
CA GLU A 74 41.56 9.82 -12.22
C GLU A 74 40.35 10.76 -12.03
N SER A 75 39.09 10.31 -12.10
CA SER A 75 37.95 11.21 -11.83
C SER A 75 37.48 11.09 -10.38
N GLY A 76 37.85 12.07 -9.55
CA GLY A 76 37.44 12.19 -8.15
C GLY A 76 35.94 12.38 -7.92
N GLU A 77 35.13 11.35 -8.19
CA GLU A 77 33.66 11.39 -8.02
C GLU A 77 33.17 10.83 -6.67
N ASP A 78 34.02 10.31 -5.77
CA ASP A 78 33.58 9.86 -4.43
C ASP A 78 33.77 10.94 -3.36
N PHE A 79 33.15 12.10 -3.58
CA PHE A 79 33.19 13.24 -2.67
C PHE A 79 32.69 12.90 -1.24
N LEU A 80 31.83 11.88 -1.12
CA LEU A 80 31.21 11.49 0.14
C LEU A 80 31.91 10.30 0.83
N GLY A 81 32.93 9.70 0.21
CA GLY A 81 33.62 8.52 0.75
C GLY A 81 32.69 7.31 0.91
N LEU A 82 31.78 7.09 -0.04
CA LEU A 82 30.76 6.04 0.00
C LEU A 82 31.10 4.85 -0.90
N ASP A 83 32.39 4.58 -1.12
CA ASP A 83 32.93 3.49 -1.93
C ASP A 83 32.44 3.50 -3.39
N GLY A 84 32.20 4.70 -3.94
CA GLY A 84 31.65 4.87 -5.28
C GLY A 84 30.22 4.33 -5.44
N SER A 85 29.50 4.01 -4.36
CA SER A 85 28.09 3.56 -4.40
C SER A 85 27.13 4.61 -4.96
N THR A 86 27.53 5.89 -4.89
CA THR A 86 26.83 7.03 -5.49
C THR A 86 27.25 7.33 -6.91
N SER A 87 28.20 6.58 -7.48
CA SER A 87 28.66 6.77 -8.87
C SER A 87 27.51 6.54 -9.86
N PRO A 88 27.51 7.23 -11.03
CA PRO A 88 26.45 7.07 -12.02
C PRO A 88 26.25 5.62 -12.50
N ILE A 89 27.33 4.81 -12.50
CA ILE A 89 27.30 3.40 -12.92
C ILE A 89 26.67 2.53 -11.84
N ALA A 90 27.08 2.70 -10.58
CA ALA A 90 26.50 2.04 -9.42
C ALA A 90 25.00 2.36 -9.31
N LEU A 91 24.65 3.64 -9.38
CA LEU A 91 23.27 4.12 -9.35
C LEU A 91 22.42 3.45 -10.43
N ARG A 92 22.93 3.37 -11.68
CA ARG A 92 22.20 2.73 -12.79
C ARG A 92 21.92 1.26 -12.53
N LYS A 93 22.84 0.52 -11.92
CA LYS A 93 22.60 -0.89 -11.56
C LYS A 93 21.52 -1.03 -10.50
N ILE A 94 21.57 -0.22 -9.45
CA ILE A 94 20.52 -0.21 -8.42
C ILE A 94 19.17 0.18 -9.05
N GLN A 95 19.14 1.17 -9.95
CA GLN A 95 17.94 1.53 -10.70
C GLN A 95 17.37 0.34 -11.48
N TRP A 96 18.20 -0.48 -12.12
CA TRP A 96 17.74 -1.71 -12.79
C TRP A 96 17.14 -2.72 -11.82
N VAL A 97 17.70 -2.88 -10.61
CA VAL A 97 17.10 -3.71 -9.55
C VAL A 97 15.70 -3.19 -9.21
N PHE A 98 15.54 -1.88 -9.03
CA PHE A 98 14.24 -1.26 -8.76
C PHE A 98 13.27 -1.37 -9.95
N VAL A 99 13.75 -1.32 -11.19
CA VAL A 99 12.92 -1.59 -12.37
C VAL A 99 12.39 -3.02 -12.32
N VAL A 100 13.24 -4.01 -12.03
CA VAL A 100 12.82 -5.41 -11.90
C VAL A 100 11.79 -5.56 -10.77
N MET A 101 12.06 -5.00 -9.59
CA MET A 101 11.10 -5.01 -8.47
C MET A 101 9.77 -4.37 -8.84
N TYR A 102 9.80 -3.25 -9.55
CA TYR A 102 8.60 -2.57 -10.04
C TYR A 102 7.81 -3.42 -11.04
N LEU A 103 8.48 -4.06 -12.00
CA LEU A 103 7.84 -4.95 -12.98
C LEU A 103 7.23 -6.17 -12.30
N VAL A 104 7.95 -6.78 -11.35
CA VAL A 104 7.45 -7.91 -10.55
C VAL A 104 6.23 -7.49 -9.73
N ASN A 105 6.31 -6.37 -9.00
CA ASN A 105 5.20 -5.86 -8.21
C ASN A 105 3.95 -5.67 -9.06
N SER A 106 4.13 -5.08 -10.24
CA SER A 106 3.02 -4.77 -11.11
C SER A 106 2.45 -6.02 -11.79
N ALA A 107 3.28 -7.05 -12.05
CA ALA A 107 2.83 -8.37 -12.50
C ALA A 107 2.02 -9.09 -11.40
N VAL A 108 2.47 -9.02 -10.14
CA VAL A 108 1.74 -9.57 -8.98
C VAL A 108 0.38 -8.90 -8.82
N VAL A 109 0.34 -7.56 -8.91
CA VAL A 109 -0.92 -6.80 -8.89
C VAL A 109 -1.82 -7.23 -10.04
N MET A 110 -1.31 -7.36 -11.26
CA MET A 110 -2.09 -7.84 -12.41
C MET A 110 -2.67 -9.25 -12.17
N ALA A 111 -1.87 -10.16 -11.61
CA ALA A 111 -2.30 -11.52 -11.31
C ALA A 111 -3.40 -11.56 -10.24
N LEU A 112 -3.29 -10.74 -9.19
CA LEU A 112 -4.33 -10.52 -8.17
C LEU A 112 -5.65 -10.07 -8.82
N TYR A 113 -5.60 -9.06 -9.68
CA TYR A 113 -6.77 -8.55 -10.38
C TYR A 113 -7.39 -9.58 -11.31
N GLN A 114 -6.58 -10.30 -12.08
CA GLN A 114 -7.07 -11.35 -12.96
C GLN A 114 -7.78 -12.46 -12.17
N ARG A 115 -7.29 -12.80 -10.97
CA ARG A 115 -7.94 -13.77 -10.09
C ARG A 115 -9.29 -13.26 -9.57
N VAL A 116 -9.36 -12.01 -9.13
CA VAL A 116 -10.61 -11.37 -8.68
C VAL A 116 -11.63 -11.29 -9.81
N LEU A 117 -11.23 -10.79 -10.99
CA LEU A 117 -12.11 -10.68 -12.15
C LEU A 117 -12.62 -12.04 -12.63
N SER A 118 -11.75 -13.05 -12.72
CA SER A 118 -12.16 -14.41 -13.11
C SER A 118 -13.13 -15.04 -12.10
N GLY A 119 -12.91 -14.84 -10.79
CA GLY A 119 -13.82 -15.28 -9.74
C GLY A 119 -15.21 -14.65 -9.85
N MET A 120 -15.27 -13.36 -10.17
CA MET A 120 -16.53 -12.65 -10.42
C MET A 120 -17.24 -13.17 -11.67
N ARG A 121 -16.50 -13.44 -12.76
CA ARG A 121 -17.04 -14.01 -14.00
C ARG A 121 -17.76 -15.33 -13.78
N GLN A 122 -17.12 -16.25 -13.04
CA GLN A 122 -17.66 -17.58 -12.78
C GLN A 122 -18.98 -17.52 -12.00
N ARG A 123 -19.06 -16.67 -10.97
CA ARG A 123 -20.30 -16.48 -10.20
C ARG A 123 -21.42 -15.86 -11.01
N GLN A 124 -21.07 -14.96 -11.93
CA GLN A 124 -22.06 -14.34 -12.81
C GLN A 124 -22.59 -15.34 -13.83
N GLN A 125 -21.73 -16.18 -14.39
CA GLN A 125 -22.13 -17.24 -15.31
C GLN A 125 -23.05 -18.28 -14.64
N GLN A 126 -22.82 -18.59 -13.36
CA GLN A 126 -23.73 -19.41 -12.55
C GLN A 126 -25.10 -18.76 -12.27
N ARG A 127 -25.25 -17.45 -12.49
CA ARG A 127 -26.49 -16.71 -12.20
C ARG A 127 -27.35 -16.45 -13.45
N ASP A 128 -27.00 -17.01 -14.61
CA ASP A 128 -27.70 -16.82 -15.89
C ASP A 128 -27.98 -15.35 -16.26
N GLU A 129 -27.14 -14.42 -15.80
CA GLU A 129 -27.22 -13.00 -16.20
C GLU A 129 -26.46 -12.79 -17.53
N GLN A 130 -27.13 -13.06 -18.65
CA GLN A 130 -26.56 -13.05 -20.02
C GLN A 130 -26.17 -11.67 -20.60
N ASN A 131 -26.38 -10.55 -19.91
CA ASN A 131 -26.38 -9.22 -20.54
C ASN A 131 -25.18 -8.29 -20.25
N LEU A 132 -23.96 -8.78 -19.93
CA LEU A 132 -22.82 -7.87 -19.67
C LEU A 132 -21.74 -7.86 -20.73
N PRO A 133 -21.17 -6.67 -21.02
CA PRO A 133 -19.87 -6.55 -21.64
C PRO A 133 -18.77 -6.79 -20.59
N PHE A 134 -18.73 -7.96 -19.94
CA PHE A 134 -17.67 -8.35 -19.00
C PHE A 134 -16.29 -8.24 -19.66
N SER A 135 -16.22 -8.54 -20.96
CA SER A 135 -15.03 -8.33 -21.79
C SER A 135 -14.57 -6.87 -21.81
N ALA A 136 -15.50 -5.91 -21.94
CA ALA A 136 -15.16 -4.48 -21.93
C ALA A 136 -14.64 -4.03 -20.56
N LEU A 137 -15.19 -4.57 -19.46
CA LEU A 137 -14.68 -4.32 -18.11
C LEU A 137 -13.23 -4.81 -17.95
N VAL A 138 -12.95 -6.05 -18.36
CA VAL A 138 -11.60 -6.62 -18.28
C VAL A 138 -10.60 -5.81 -19.12
N TRP A 139 -11.01 -5.36 -20.31
CA TRP A 139 -10.16 -4.52 -21.16
C TRP A 139 -9.97 -3.11 -20.60
N ALA A 140 -11.01 -2.47 -20.08
CA ALA A 140 -10.89 -1.19 -19.38
C ALA A 140 -9.90 -1.27 -18.21
N TRP A 141 -9.92 -2.38 -17.46
CA TRP A 141 -8.95 -2.67 -16.42
C TRP A 141 -7.53 -2.81 -16.92
N ARG A 142 -7.34 -3.61 -17.97
CA ARG A 142 -6.01 -3.81 -18.59
C ARG A 142 -5.43 -2.50 -19.10
N ILE A 143 -6.26 -1.64 -19.70
CA ILE A 143 -5.88 -0.31 -20.18
C ILE A 143 -5.53 0.60 -19.00
N ALA A 144 -6.38 0.67 -17.97
CA ALA A 144 -6.11 1.47 -16.77
C ALA A 144 -4.80 1.05 -16.09
N MET A 145 -4.57 -0.26 -15.93
CA MET A 145 -3.30 -0.79 -15.45
C MET A 145 -2.16 -0.34 -16.37
N GLY A 146 -2.23 -0.57 -17.68
CA GLY A 146 -1.20 -0.12 -18.63
C GLY A 146 -0.85 1.36 -18.51
N ILE A 147 -1.84 2.23 -18.26
CA ILE A 147 -1.63 3.65 -18.01
C ILE A 147 -0.91 3.89 -16.67
N THR A 148 -1.26 3.17 -15.60
CA THR A 148 -0.53 3.26 -14.32
C THR A 148 0.91 2.79 -14.44
N PHE A 149 1.18 1.76 -15.25
CA PHE A 149 2.55 1.29 -15.54
C PHE A 149 3.40 2.38 -16.20
N LEU A 150 2.79 3.17 -17.10
CA LEU A 150 3.41 4.28 -17.82
C LEU A 150 3.40 5.60 -17.01
N SER A 151 2.97 5.57 -15.74
CA SER A 151 2.92 6.77 -14.90
C SER A 151 4.32 7.28 -14.60
N LYS A 152 4.64 8.46 -15.14
CA LYS A 152 5.90 9.19 -14.85
C LYS A 152 6.16 9.35 -13.36
N ARG A 153 5.10 9.49 -12.56
CA ARG A 153 5.22 9.68 -11.10
C ARG A 153 5.69 8.40 -10.40
N ILE A 154 5.10 7.25 -10.74
CA ILE A 154 5.46 5.96 -10.13
C ILE A 154 6.89 5.59 -10.53
N HIS A 155 7.23 5.78 -11.81
CA HIS A 155 8.59 5.58 -12.29
C HIS A 155 9.60 6.50 -11.58
N SER A 156 9.24 7.78 -11.35
CA SER A 156 10.09 8.71 -10.63
C SER A 156 10.30 8.33 -9.16
N ILE A 157 9.27 7.84 -8.46
CA ILE A 157 9.37 7.50 -7.03
C ILE A 157 10.14 6.18 -6.86
N PHE A 158 9.76 5.14 -7.59
CA PHE A 158 10.36 3.82 -7.40
C PHE A 158 11.72 3.71 -8.06
N VAL A 159 11.84 4.06 -9.35
CA VAL A 159 13.06 3.81 -10.11
C VAL A 159 14.09 4.92 -9.92
N LEU A 160 13.68 6.18 -10.08
CA LEU A 160 14.66 7.27 -10.09
C LEU A 160 15.14 7.68 -8.69
N ARG A 161 14.25 7.66 -7.70
CA ARG A 161 14.55 8.11 -6.33
C ARG A 161 14.85 6.96 -5.36
N LEU A 162 14.65 5.71 -5.79
CA LEU A 162 15.01 4.51 -5.04
C LEU A 162 14.38 4.48 -3.63
N PHE A 163 13.11 4.89 -3.53
CA PHE A 163 12.38 4.93 -2.26
C PHE A 163 12.11 3.53 -1.69
N ASN A 164 12.18 3.42 -0.37
CA ASN A 164 11.88 2.20 0.37
C ASN A 164 10.43 1.71 0.19
N ASP A 165 9.53 2.59 -0.25
CA ASP A 165 8.16 2.22 -0.63
C ASP A 165 8.10 1.12 -1.69
N ALA A 166 9.07 1.03 -2.60
CA ALA A 166 9.07 0.04 -3.68
C ALA A 166 9.21 -1.41 -3.15
N PRO A 167 10.23 -1.76 -2.34
CA PRO A 167 10.31 -3.08 -1.70
C PRO A 167 9.12 -3.36 -0.78
N ALA A 168 8.67 -2.37 0.01
CA ALA A 168 7.54 -2.54 0.92
C ALA A 168 6.25 -2.90 0.16
N MET A 169 5.90 -2.13 -0.87
CA MET A 169 4.71 -2.40 -1.68
C MET A 169 4.78 -3.73 -2.43
N LEU A 170 5.97 -4.16 -2.86
CA LEU A 170 6.16 -5.48 -3.47
C LEU A 170 5.86 -6.61 -2.48
N LEU A 171 6.41 -6.54 -1.27
CA LEU A 171 6.18 -7.54 -0.22
C LEU A 171 4.71 -7.59 0.19
N LEU A 172 4.07 -6.43 0.35
CA LEU A 172 2.64 -6.31 0.62
C LEU A 172 1.80 -6.99 -0.47
N ASN A 173 2.01 -6.64 -1.73
CA ASN A 173 1.23 -7.19 -2.84
C ASN A 173 1.49 -8.69 -3.04
N LEU A 174 2.73 -9.15 -2.84
CA LEU A 174 3.08 -10.56 -2.90
C LEU A 174 2.42 -11.36 -1.78
N SER A 175 2.41 -10.83 -0.55
CA SER A 175 1.67 -11.43 0.57
C SER A 175 0.18 -11.60 0.24
N MET A 176 -0.45 -10.53 -0.27
CA MET A 176 -1.85 -10.59 -0.69
C MET A 176 -2.08 -11.63 -1.78
N TYR A 177 -1.19 -11.73 -2.77
CA TYR A 177 -1.27 -12.74 -3.83
C TYR A 177 -1.19 -14.17 -3.27
N LEU A 178 -0.25 -14.44 -2.37
CA LEU A 178 -0.11 -15.74 -1.75
C LEU A 178 -1.35 -16.14 -0.93
N VAL A 179 -1.94 -15.19 -0.21
CA VAL A 179 -3.15 -15.41 0.60
C VAL A 179 -4.38 -15.58 -0.30
N ALA A 180 -4.59 -14.73 -1.29
CA ALA A 180 -5.82 -14.67 -2.09
C ALA A 180 -5.83 -15.64 -3.29
N CYS A 181 -4.70 -15.84 -3.95
CA CYS A 181 -4.59 -16.67 -5.16
C CYS A 181 -4.14 -18.09 -4.85
N CYS A 182 -3.12 -18.23 -3.98
CA CYS A 182 -2.47 -19.52 -3.71
C CYS A 182 -3.01 -20.24 -2.46
N ASP A 183 -3.85 -19.59 -1.65
CA ASP A 183 -4.26 -20.06 -0.31
C ASP A 183 -3.06 -20.42 0.59
N ALA A 184 -1.90 -19.81 0.35
CA ALA A 184 -0.65 -20.05 1.05
C ALA A 184 -0.49 -19.09 2.25
N TRP A 185 -1.36 -19.22 3.24
CA TRP A 185 -1.45 -18.27 4.37
C TRP A 185 -0.19 -18.24 5.23
N ALA A 186 0.49 -19.38 5.41
CA ALA A 186 1.76 -19.41 6.12
C ALA A 186 2.81 -18.56 5.42
N LEU A 187 2.98 -18.76 4.11
CA LEU A 187 3.95 -18.01 3.32
C LEU A 187 3.59 -16.52 3.23
N GLY A 188 2.32 -16.18 2.99
CA GLY A 188 1.87 -14.80 2.92
C GLY A 188 2.12 -14.01 4.21
N ARG A 189 1.95 -14.64 5.38
CA ARG A 189 2.28 -14.02 6.68
C ARG A 189 3.77 -13.78 6.87
N VAL A 190 4.60 -14.74 6.45
CA VAL A 190 6.06 -14.60 6.55
C VAL A 190 6.54 -13.49 5.61
N VAL A 191 6.07 -13.46 4.36
CA VAL A 191 6.38 -12.39 3.41
C VAL A 191 5.93 -11.02 3.95
N PHE A 192 4.73 -10.93 4.53
CA PHE A 192 4.26 -9.71 5.19
C PHE A 192 5.07 -9.32 6.43
N ALA A 193 5.71 -10.28 7.11
CA ALA A 193 6.54 -9.99 8.28
C ALA A 193 7.90 -9.36 7.93
N PHE A 194 8.40 -9.64 6.73
CA PHE A 194 9.56 -8.95 6.15
C PHE A 194 9.22 -7.56 5.61
N ASP A 195 7.94 -7.27 5.44
CA ASP A 195 7.48 -5.95 5.03
C ASP A 195 7.91 -4.94 6.10
N GLN A 196 8.53 -3.86 5.64
CA GLN A 196 9.01 -2.81 6.51
C GLN A 196 7.80 -2.05 7.09
N PHE A 197 8.01 -1.30 8.18
CA PHE A 197 6.91 -0.78 9.02
C PHE A 197 5.88 0.10 8.28
N GLU A 198 6.21 0.60 7.09
CA GLU A 198 5.32 1.33 6.19
C GLU A 198 3.97 0.63 5.97
N CYS A 199 3.95 -0.70 6.04
CA CYS A 199 2.74 -1.49 5.81
C CYS A 199 1.96 -1.87 7.09
N VAL A 200 2.32 -1.34 8.26
CA VAL A 200 1.55 -1.57 9.50
C VAL A 200 0.11 -1.06 9.40
N MET A 201 -0.13 -0.07 8.53
CA MET A 201 -1.48 0.41 8.25
C MET A 201 -2.39 -0.65 7.61
N PHE A 202 -1.83 -1.74 7.05
CA PHE A 202 -2.58 -2.88 6.51
C PHE A 202 -2.79 -4.02 7.52
N THR A 203 -2.05 -4.01 8.64
CA THR A 203 -2.13 -5.05 9.68
C THR A 203 -3.53 -5.22 10.27
N PRO A 204 -4.36 -4.18 10.52
CA PRO A 204 -5.73 -4.37 11.01
C PRO A 204 -6.59 -5.22 10.06
N GLY A 205 -6.38 -5.11 8.75
CA GLY A 205 -7.06 -5.90 7.73
C GLY A 205 -6.64 -7.37 7.79
N LEU A 206 -5.33 -7.62 7.85
CA LEU A 206 -4.78 -8.97 8.01
C LEU A 206 -5.23 -9.62 9.32
N LEU A 207 -5.24 -8.88 10.43
CA LEU A 207 -5.72 -9.35 11.73
C LEU A 207 -7.16 -9.86 11.64
N LEU A 208 -8.05 -9.08 11.04
CA LEU A 208 -9.45 -9.45 10.86
C LEU A 208 -9.58 -10.72 10.02
N LEU A 209 -8.82 -10.84 8.93
CA LEU A 209 -8.82 -12.03 8.08
C LEU A 209 -8.30 -13.28 8.79
N LEU A 210 -7.28 -13.15 9.65
CA LEU A 210 -6.76 -14.26 10.44
C LEU A 210 -7.73 -14.70 11.54
N LEU A 211 -8.37 -13.75 12.23
CA LEU A 211 -9.46 -14.05 13.17
C LEU A 211 -10.58 -14.83 12.45
N GLN A 212 -10.94 -14.39 11.25
CA GLN A 212 -11.93 -15.05 10.43
C GLN A 212 -11.48 -16.42 9.90
N ARG A 213 -10.20 -16.63 9.60
CA ARG A 213 -9.77 -17.96 9.15
C ARG A 213 -9.71 -18.95 10.30
N ASN A 214 -9.16 -18.54 11.45
CA ASN A 214 -8.78 -19.47 12.51
C ASN A 214 -9.86 -19.70 13.58
N GLY A 215 -10.83 -18.79 13.71
CA GLY A 215 -11.94 -18.90 14.68
C GLY A 215 -11.51 -18.90 16.15
N SER A 216 -10.24 -18.61 16.45
CA SER A 216 -9.68 -18.58 17.80
C SER A 216 -8.71 -17.42 17.93
N LEU A 217 -8.88 -16.64 19.01
CA LEU A 217 -8.02 -15.50 19.32
C LEU A 217 -6.57 -15.95 19.57
N LEU A 218 -6.37 -17.00 20.37
CA LEU A 218 -5.03 -17.49 20.71
C LEU A 218 -4.25 -17.97 19.48
N ARG A 219 -4.90 -18.67 18.54
CA ARG A 219 -4.27 -19.07 17.28
C ARG A 219 -3.84 -17.86 16.46
N THR A 220 -4.70 -16.84 16.39
CA THR A 220 -4.37 -15.59 15.68
C THR A 220 -3.23 -14.83 16.36
N ILE A 221 -3.20 -14.75 17.70
CA ILE A 221 -2.08 -14.17 18.45
C ILE A 221 -0.79 -14.92 18.14
N ARG A 222 -0.79 -16.25 18.16
CA ARG A 222 0.40 -17.05 17.78
C ARG A 222 0.86 -16.78 16.35
N HIS A 223 -0.05 -16.49 15.44
CA HIS A 223 0.30 -16.13 14.06
C HIS A 223 0.82 -14.72 13.91
N LEU A 224 0.32 -13.76 14.69
CA LEU A 224 0.88 -12.40 14.76
C LEU A 224 2.23 -12.39 15.48
N ALA A 225 2.46 -13.29 16.43
CA ALA A 225 3.74 -13.41 17.11
C ALA A 225 4.89 -13.69 16.13
N ILE A 226 4.62 -14.34 14.98
CA ILE A 226 5.61 -14.52 13.91
C ILE A 226 6.12 -13.17 13.40
N TYR A 227 5.23 -12.18 13.25
CA TYR A 227 5.63 -10.82 12.85
C TYR A 227 6.58 -10.21 13.89
N ALA A 228 6.21 -10.28 15.16
CA ALA A 228 7.04 -9.77 16.26
C ALA A 228 8.40 -10.47 16.31
N VAL A 229 8.43 -11.80 16.15
CA VAL A 229 9.67 -12.58 16.15
C VAL A 229 10.58 -12.17 14.99
N VAL A 230 10.05 -12.03 13.76
CA VAL A 230 10.85 -11.57 12.61
C VAL A 230 11.44 -10.19 12.87
N GLN A 231 10.64 -9.25 13.39
CA GLN A 231 11.13 -7.89 13.69
C GLN A 231 12.17 -7.86 14.83
N ILE A 232 12.01 -8.71 15.85
CA ILE A 232 12.99 -8.87 16.93
C ILE A 232 14.29 -9.47 16.40
N VAL A 233 14.22 -10.50 15.55
CA VAL A 233 15.40 -11.15 14.96
C VAL A 233 16.15 -10.16 14.07
N LEU A 234 15.44 -9.43 13.21
CA LEU A 234 16.06 -8.41 12.37
C LEU A 234 16.65 -7.27 13.20
N GLY A 235 15.96 -6.83 14.26
CA GLY A 235 16.43 -5.76 15.15
C GLY A 235 17.44 -6.22 16.21
N TRP A 236 17.78 -7.51 16.28
CA TRP A 236 18.51 -8.08 17.42
C TRP A 236 19.82 -7.37 17.76
N PRO A 237 20.71 -7.04 16.80
CA PRO A 237 21.98 -6.36 17.11
C PRO A 237 21.80 -4.98 17.78
N PHE A 238 20.72 -4.29 17.43
CA PHE A 238 20.37 -2.98 17.97
C PHE A 238 19.62 -3.11 19.30
N LEU A 239 18.73 -4.10 19.41
CA LEU A 239 17.98 -4.38 20.63
C LEU A 239 18.88 -4.90 21.77
N SER A 240 19.94 -5.64 21.46
CA SER A 240 20.88 -6.12 22.47
C SER A 240 21.81 -5.03 23.00
N THR A 241 22.12 -4.02 22.19
CA THR A 241 23.14 -3.00 22.48
C THR A 241 22.54 -1.66 22.88
N TYR A 242 21.56 -1.17 22.11
CA TYR A 242 20.90 0.12 22.28
C TYR A 242 19.36 0.02 22.13
N PRO A 243 18.66 -0.77 22.99
CA PRO A 243 17.24 -1.04 22.84
C PRO A 243 16.36 0.21 22.84
N VAL A 244 16.66 1.17 23.73
CA VAL A 244 15.89 2.41 23.85
C VAL A 244 16.07 3.29 22.61
N SER A 245 17.31 3.40 22.11
CA SER A 245 17.62 4.16 20.90
C SER A 245 16.90 3.58 19.69
N TYR A 246 17.03 2.25 19.48
CA TYR A 246 16.37 1.54 18.40
C TYR A 246 14.85 1.75 18.42
N ILE A 247 14.20 1.48 19.55
CA ILE A 247 12.73 1.56 19.63
C ILE A 247 12.26 3.01 19.42
N LYS A 248 12.91 4.01 20.04
CA LYS A 248 12.47 5.40 19.90
C LYS A 248 12.70 5.97 18.50
N LYS A 249 13.76 5.55 17.80
CA LYS A 249 14.12 6.09 16.48
C LYS A 249 13.49 5.33 15.33
N ALA A 250 13.51 4.00 15.37
CA ALA A 250 12.83 3.19 14.36
C ALA A 250 11.30 3.35 14.43
N PHE A 251 10.74 3.72 15.59
CA PHE A 251 9.31 3.98 15.79
C PHE A 251 9.07 5.39 16.34
N GLU A 252 9.59 6.40 15.64
CA GLU A 252 9.51 7.81 16.06
C GLU A 252 8.08 8.38 15.87
N PHE A 253 7.24 8.30 16.91
CA PHE A 253 5.87 8.84 16.91
C PHE A 253 5.78 10.35 17.09
N ASP A 254 6.87 10.99 17.53
CA ASP A 254 6.92 12.44 17.79
C ASP A 254 7.19 13.27 16.52
N ARG A 255 7.44 12.61 15.39
CA ARG A 255 7.81 13.30 14.14
C ARG A 255 6.62 14.07 13.56
N VAL A 256 6.79 15.39 13.48
CA VAL A 256 5.83 16.28 12.82
C VAL A 256 6.29 16.57 11.39
N PHE A 257 5.38 16.47 10.43
CA PHE A 257 5.67 16.85 9.05
C PHE A 257 5.90 18.37 8.97
N PHE A 258 6.80 18.80 8.09
CA PHE A 258 6.95 20.24 7.83
C PHE A 258 5.80 20.73 6.96
N PHE A 259 5.18 21.85 7.35
CA PHE A 259 4.10 22.48 6.59
C PHE A 259 4.53 22.87 5.16
N LYS A 260 5.82 23.11 4.92
CA LYS A 260 6.33 23.35 3.55
C LYS A 260 6.14 22.17 2.60
N TRP A 261 6.12 20.94 3.13
CA TRP A 261 6.03 19.70 2.34
C TRP A 261 4.62 19.08 2.30
N THR A 262 3.64 19.61 3.05
CA THR A 262 2.28 19.06 2.99
C THR A 262 1.60 19.37 1.66
N VAL A 263 0.94 18.36 1.09
CA VAL A 263 0.12 18.48 -0.12
C VAL A 263 -1.37 18.42 0.24
N ASN A 264 -1.73 17.56 1.20
CA ASN A 264 -3.10 17.30 1.63
C ASN A 264 -3.66 18.35 2.58
N TRP A 265 -2.84 18.92 3.46
CA TRP A 265 -3.28 19.86 4.49
C TRP A 265 -2.79 21.30 4.27
N LYS A 266 -2.34 21.64 3.06
CA LYS A 266 -1.82 22.98 2.74
C LYS A 266 -2.87 24.08 2.84
N PHE A 267 -4.16 23.72 2.82
CA PHE A 267 -5.25 24.66 3.04
C PHE A 267 -5.36 25.13 4.50
N LEU A 268 -4.83 24.36 5.46
CA LEU A 268 -4.83 24.73 6.87
C LEU A 268 -3.76 25.79 7.17
N PRO A 269 -3.98 26.64 8.19
CA PRO A 269 -2.92 27.42 8.81
C PRO A 269 -1.80 26.52 9.34
N GLU A 270 -0.55 27.00 9.27
CA GLU A 270 0.63 26.25 9.74
C GLU A 270 0.55 25.92 11.24
N GLU A 271 0.03 26.86 12.04
CA GLU A 271 -0.18 26.69 13.49
C GLU A 271 -1.10 25.51 13.82
N LEU A 272 -2.17 25.32 13.04
CA LEU A 272 -3.08 24.18 13.21
C LEU A 272 -2.45 22.88 12.71
N PHE A 273 -1.68 22.94 11.61
CA PHE A 273 -1.04 21.75 11.04
C PHE A 273 0.01 21.14 11.97
N VAL A 274 0.77 21.97 12.67
CA VAL A 274 1.83 21.54 13.61
C VAL A 274 1.28 21.25 15.01
N SER A 275 0.02 21.61 15.30
CA SER A 275 -0.59 21.44 16.62
C SER A 275 -0.77 19.97 17.01
N THR A 276 -0.28 19.61 18.20
CA THR A 276 -0.50 18.28 18.81
C THR A 276 -1.99 17.98 19.03
N MET A 277 -2.79 19.00 19.38
CA MET A 277 -4.23 18.82 19.56
C MET A 277 -4.91 18.41 18.25
N TRP A 278 -4.52 19.04 17.14
CA TRP A 278 -5.03 18.67 15.83
C TRP A 278 -4.64 17.23 15.43
N ALA A 279 -3.39 16.84 15.69
CA ALA A 279 -2.93 15.46 15.47
C ALA A 279 -3.75 14.43 16.27
N LEU A 280 -4.05 14.72 17.54
CA LEU A 280 -4.88 13.85 18.40
C LEU A 280 -6.32 13.74 17.93
N VAL A 281 -6.90 14.84 17.42
CA VAL A 281 -8.24 14.82 16.81
C VAL A 281 -8.24 13.94 15.55
N LEU A 282 -7.26 14.11 14.66
CA LEU A 282 -7.14 13.30 13.45
C LEU A 282 -6.96 11.80 13.79
N LEU A 283 -6.12 11.49 14.78
CA LEU A 283 -5.93 10.12 15.26
C LEU A 283 -7.23 9.53 15.81
N SER A 284 -7.96 10.28 16.63
CA SER A 284 -9.24 9.87 17.20
C SER A 284 -10.29 9.59 16.10
N CYS A 285 -10.38 10.47 15.10
CA CYS A 285 -11.24 10.29 13.92
C CYS A 285 -10.86 9.04 13.12
N HIS A 286 -9.56 8.77 12.94
CA HIS A 286 -9.07 7.59 12.24
C HIS A 286 -9.43 6.31 13.00
N LEU A 287 -9.14 6.24 14.30
CA LEU A 287 -9.48 5.10 15.16
C LEU A 287 -11.00 4.87 15.21
N GLY A 288 -11.79 5.94 15.31
CA GLY A 288 -13.25 5.86 15.23
C GLY A 288 -13.75 5.31 13.89
N THR A 289 -13.12 5.71 12.79
CA THR A 289 -13.43 5.18 11.45
C THR A 289 -13.08 3.70 11.33
N LEU A 290 -11.91 3.28 11.84
CA LEU A 290 -11.51 1.88 11.88
C LEU A 290 -12.45 1.03 12.74
N ALA A 291 -12.87 1.53 13.90
CA ALA A 291 -13.85 0.85 14.76
C ALA A 291 -15.20 0.69 14.04
N TRP A 292 -15.68 1.75 13.38
CA TRP A 292 -16.90 1.69 12.58
C TRP A 292 -16.78 0.69 11.41
N LEU A 293 -15.67 0.71 10.67
CA LEU A 293 -15.41 -0.26 9.60
C LEU A 293 -15.32 -1.70 10.14
N ALA A 294 -14.70 -1.91 11.29
CA ALA A 294 -14.62 -3.20 11.95
C ALA A 294 -16.02 -3.75 12.27
N THR A 295 -16.96 -2.93 12.76
CA THR A 295 -18.36 -3.38 12.97
C THR A 295 -19.04 -3.79 11.66
N LYS A 296 -18.78 -3.07 10.56
CA LYS A 296 -19.34 -3.42 9.24
C LYS A 296 -18.73 -4.69 8.69
N TRP A 297 -17.41 -4.87 8.79
CA TRP A 297 -16.72 -6.07 8.34
C TRP A 297 -17.12 -7.29 9.17
N TRP A 298 -17.32 -7.11 10.47
CA TRP A 298 -17.85 -8.13 11.35
C TRP A 298 -19.22 -8.62 10.86
N ASN A 299 -20.16 -7.70 10.63
CA ASN A 299 -21.50 -8.04 10.13
C ASN A 299 -21.48 -8.66 8.72
N ALA A 300 -20.59 -8.22 7.84
CA ALA A 300 -20.41 -8.82 6.52
C ALA A 300 -19.90 -10.26 6.62
N SER A 301 -18.95 -10.52 7.53
CA SER A 301 -18.43 -11.86 7.80
C SER A 301 -19.51 -12.80 8.33
N MET A 302 -20.36 -12.32 9.24
CA MET A 302 -21.51 -13.07 9.77
C MET A 302 -22.47 -13.51 8.65
N THR A 303 -22.66 -12.66 7.64
CA THR A 303 -23.55 -12.96 6.50
C THR A 303 -22.95 -14.03 5.58
N GLN A 304 -21.63 -14.00 5.33
CA GLN A 304 -20.95 -14.95 4.43
C GLN A 304 -20.89 -16.39 4.98
N ARG A 305 -20.90 -16.57 6.31
CA ARG A 305 -20.80 -17.89 6.96
C ARG A 305 -22.12 -18.49 7.45
N GLY A 306 -23.21 -17.72 7.43
CA GLY A 306 -24.50 -18.12 7.99
C GLY A 306 -24.61 -17.78 9.48
N ARG A 307 -25.66 -17.02 9.83
CA ARG A 307 -25.84 -16.34 11.14
C ARG A 307 -25.91 -17.28 12.36
N ALA A 308 -26.23 -18.56 12.15
CA ALA A 308 -26.44 -19.54 13.22
C ALA A 308 -25.15 -20.18 13.76
N LYS A 309 -24.07 -20.27 12.97
CA LYS A 309 -22.80 -20.92 13.37
C LYS A 309 -21.82 -20.01 14.14
N THR A 310 -22.12 -18.72 14.24
CA THR A 310 -21.11 -17.71 14.65
C THR A 310 -21.31 -17.14 16.06
N ARG A 311 -22.38 -17.50 16.77
CA ARG A 311 -22.63 -17.00 18.13
C ARG A 311 -21.69 -17.63 19.19
N GLU A 312 -21.04 -18.75 18.86
CA GLU A 312 -20.08 -19.48 19.73
C GLU A 312 -18.60 -19.12 19.45
N TRP A 313 -18.33 -18.09 18.64
CA TRP A 313 -17.12 -18.04 17.81
C TRP A 313 -15.96 -17.17 18.32
N MET A 314 -16.16 -16.43 19.42
CA MET A 314 -15.06 -15.82 20.18
C MET A 314 -14.77 -16.64 21.44
N CYS A 315 -14.57 -17.94 21.26
CA CYS A 315 -13.94 -18.74 22.31
C CYS A 315 -12.44 -18.41 22.35
N TRP A 316 -11.95 -18.10 23.55
CA TRP A 316 -10.53 -17.87 23.82
C TRP A 316 -9.68 -19.08 23.38
N THR A 317 -10.23 -20.29 23.55
CA THR A 317 -9.65 -21.58 23.20
C THR A 317 -10.51 -22.29 22.15
N SER A 318 -9.89 -22.83 21.10
CA SER A 318 -10.58 -23.66 20.10
C SER A 318 -11.16 -24.91 20.78
N LYS A 319 -12.47 -25.17 20.64
CA LYS A 319 -12.98 -26.53 20.82
C LYS A 319 -12.29 -27.42 19.78
N ASN A 320 -11.82 -28.59 20.20
CA ASN A 320 -11.08 -29.51 19.35
C ASN A 320 -12.05 -30.30 18.46
N ASP A 321 -12.72 -29.62 17.53
CA ASP A 321 -13.55 -30.30 16.55
C ASP A 321 -12.66 -30.94 15.48
N SER A 322 -12.55 -32.26 15.54
CA SER A 322 -11.85 -33.14 14.59
C SER A 322 -12.42 -33.07 13.17
N ASN A 323 -13.52 -32.34 12.95
CA ASN A 323 -14.22 -32.21 11.66
C ASN A 323 -14.01 -30.84 10.97
N ASN A 324 -12.94 -30.12 11.35
CA ASN A 324 -12.67 -28.72 10.99
C ASN A 324 -12.40 -28.41 9.50
N ASN A 325 -12.40 -29.41 8.62
CA ASN A 325 -12.27 -29.17 7.17
C ASN A 325 -13.47 -28.37 6.60
N SER A 326 -14.61 -28.32 7.29
CA SER A 326 -15.79 -27.57 6.89
C SER A 326 -15.86 -26.12 7.43
N LEU A 327 -15.02 -25.77 8.42
CA LEU A 327 -14.93 -24.42 9.01
C LEU A 327 -13.91 -23.51 8.29
N LEU A 328 -13.02 -24.11 7.49
CA LEU A 328 -12.15 -23.47 6.49
C LEU A 328 -12.96 -22.98 5.27
N ALA A 329 -14.10 -22.31 5.51
CA ALA A 329 -14.86 -21.67 4.46
C ALA A 329 -13.93 -20.74 3.67
N LYS A 330 -13.66 -21.10 2.42
CA LYS A 330 -12.74 -20.38 1.54
C LYS A 330 -13.27 -18.96 1.34
N LEU A 331 -12.61 -18.00 2.00
CA LEU A 331 -12.93 -16.59 1.85
C LEU A 331 -12.75 -16.21 0.38
N SER A 332 -13.67 -15.39 -0.14
CA SER A 332 -13.59 -14.98 -1.53
C SER A 332 -12.36 -14.10 -1.76
N PRO A 333 -11.62 -14.25 -2.88
CA PRO A 333 -10.44 -13.43 -3.16
C PRO A 333 -10.74 -11.92 -3.15
N GLU A 334 -11.96 -11.52 -3.55
CA GLU A 334 -12.37 -10.12 -3.56
C GLU A 334 -12.53 -9.57 -2.15
N TYR A 335 -13.10 -10.38 -1.25
CA TYR A 335 -13.22 -10.02 0.15
C TYR A 335 -11.84 -9.92 0.81
N LEU A 336 -10.94 -10.87 0.53
CA LEU A 336 -9.57 -10.85 1.04
C LEU A 336 -8.84 -9.57 0.64
N VAL A 337 -8.79 -9.25 -0.66
CA VAL A 337 -8.11 -8.05 -1.17
C VAL A 337 -8.74 -6.77 -0.63
N TYR A 338 -10.08 -6.70 -0.60
CA TYR A 338 -10.78 -5.52 -0.08
C TYR A 338 -10.48 -5.29 1.41
N THR A 339 -10.58 -6.33 2.23
CA THR A 339 -10.33 -6.24 3.67
C THR A 339 -8.86 -5.95 3.99
N PHE A 340 -7.93 -6.41 3.15
CA PHE A 340 -6.51 -6.12 3.32
C PHE A 340 -6.19 -4.63 3.11
N ILE A 341 -6.77 -4.01 2.07
CA ILE A 341 -6.42 -2.64 1.65
C ILE A 341 -7.27 -1.57 2.37
N CYS A 342 -8.54 -1.87 2.69
CA CYS A 342 -9.49 -0.89 3.22
C CYS A 342 -9.11 -0.18 4.55
N PRO A 343 -8.34 -0.77 5.49
CA PRO A 343 -7.88 -0.07 6.69
C PRO A 343 -7.04 1.19 6.37
N ASN A 344 -6.36 1.20 5.22
CA ASN A 344 -5.59 2.35 4.77
C ASN A 344 -6.52 3.36 4.06
N ALA A 345 -7.12 4.27 4.84
CA ALA A 345 -8.06 5.28 4.36
C ALA A 345 -7.45 6.26 3.32
N SER A 346 -6.14 6.52 3.38
CA SER A 346 -5.41 7.35 2.41
C SER A 346 -5.13 6.63 1.08
N LEU A 347 -4.99 5.30 1.08
CA LEU A 347 -4.92 4.47 -0.14
C LEU A 347 -6.29 4.12 -0.73
N SER A 348 -7.38 4.49 -0.06
CA SER A 348 -8.74 4.32 -0.60
C SER A 348 -8.91 5.00 -1.95
N ILE A 349 -8.09 6.01 -2.29
CA ILE A 349 -8.02 6.69 -3.59
C ILE A 349 -7.45 5.78 -4.69
N LEU A 350 -6.39 5.00 -4.38
CA LEU A 350 -5.83 4.03 -5.32
C LEU A 350 -6.78 2.84 -5.45
N LEU A 351 -7.39 2.40 -4.34
CA LEU A 351 -8.47 1.42 -4.38
C LEU A 351 -9.65 1.96 -5.20
N LEU A 352 -9.93 3.28 -5.20
CA LEU A 352 -11.00 3.87 -5.99
C LEU A 352 -10.69 3.92 -7.48
N VAL A 353 -9.47 4.34 -7.86
CA VAL A 353 -8.98 4.24 -9.24
C VAL A 353 -8.97 2.78 -9.71
N LEU A 354 -8.74 1.83 -8.78
CA LEU A 354 -8.61 0.40 -9.04
C LEU A 354 -9.83 -0.49 -8.70
N THR A 355 -10.95 0.06 -8.22
CA THR A 355 -12.20 -0.71 -7.95
C THR A 355 -13.44 -0.02 -8.49
N PHE A 356 -13.38 1.25 -8.88
CA PHE A 356 -14.52 1.98 -9.40
C PHE A 356 -15.06 1.42 -10.74
N PRO A 357 -14.24 1.11 -11.75
CA PRO A 357 -14.71 0.40 -12.94
C PRO A 357 -15.33 -0.97 -12.62
N ALA A 358 -14.81 -1.69 -11.62
CA ALA A 358 -15.33 -2.99 -11.20
C ALA A 358 -16.69 -2.84 -10.50
N ALA A 359 -16.87 -1.89 -9.58
CA ALA A 359 -18.13 -1.63 -8.91
C ALA A 359 -19.22 -1.11 -9.89
N VAL A 360 -18.85 -0.22 -10.80
CA VAL A 360 -19.76 0.30 -11.85
C VAL A 360 -20.17 -0.81 -12.82
N ALA A 361 -19.23 -1.68 -13.23
CA ALA A 361 -19.55 -2.77 -14.15
C ALA A 361 -20.23 -3.97 -13.49
N LEU A 362 -20.03 -4.22 -12.20
CA LEU A 362 -20.77 -5.25 -11.44
C LEU A 362 -22.23 -4.88 -11.21
N ASP A 363 -22.58 -3.60 -11.17
CA ASP A 363 -23.97 -3.13 -11.01
C ASP A 363 -24.69 -2.85 -12.35
N PHE A 364 -23.95 -2.74 -13.47
CA PHE A 364 -24.45 -2.65 -14.85
C PHE A 364 -25.58 -3.65 -15.22
N PRO A 365 -25.53 -4.96 -14.84
CA PRO A 365 -26.61 -5.94 -15.11
C PRO A 365 -27.87 -5.70 -14.30
N THR A 366 -27.68 -5.26 -13.05
CA THR A 366 -28.77 -5.19 -12.08
C THR A 366 -29.60 -3.94 -12.31
N MET A 367 -29.20 -3.05 -13.18
CA MET A 367 -30.02 -1.93 -13.58
C MET A 367 -30.42 -2.22 -15.02
N GLY A 368 -31.67 -2.62 -15.23
CA GLY A 368 -32.20 -2.84 -16.58
C GLY A 368 -32.09 -1.56 -17.43
N THR A 369 -32.73 -1.57 -18.59
CA THR A 369 -32.87 -0.42 -19.53
C THR A 369 -33.59 0.81 -18.94
N ASP A 370 -33.63 0.93 -17.62
CA ASP A 370 -34.14 2.08 -16.89
C ASP A 370 -33.21 3.28 -17.11
N THR A 371 -33.70 4.25 -17.86
CA THR A 371 -32.98 5.47 -18.27
C THR A 371 -32.43 6.27 -17.09
N SER A 372 -33.03 6.13 -15.90
CA SER A 372 -32.58 6.75 -14.65
C SER A 372 -31.24 6.18 -14.16
N CYS A 373 -31.04 4.88 -14.34
CA CYS A 373 -29.83 4.17 -13.91
C CYS A 373 -28.63 4.45 -14.81
N SER A 374 -28.86 4.51 -16.14
CA SER A 374 -27.84 4.87 -17.12
C SER A 374 -27.32 6.31 -16.93
N LYS A 375 -28.22 7.27 -16.70
CA LYS A 375 -27.86 8.67 -16.38
C LYS A 375 -27.03 8.78 -15.10
N MET A 376 -27.39 8.03 -14.06
CA MET A 376 -26.64 8.01 -12.80
C MET A 376 -25.25 7.40 -12.96
N MET A 377 -25.10 6.38 -13.80
CA MET A 377 -23.81 5.77 -14.10
C MET A 377 -22.92 6.71 -14.92
N ALA A 378 -23.46 7.38 -15.93
CA ALA A 378 -22.75 8.40 -16.68
C ALA A 378 -22.28 9.54 -15.74
N PHE A 379 -23.16 10.00 -14.86
CA PHE A 379 -22.81 10.98 -13.82
C PHE A 379 -21.67 10.48 -12.91
N SER A 380 -21.77 9.24 -12.42
CA SER A 380 -20.77 8.60 -11.58
C SER A 380 -19.39 8.52 -12.26
N LEU A 381 -19.36 8.13 -13.54
CA LEU A 381 -18.16 8.06 -14.37
C LEU A 381 -17.53 9.45 -14.59
N ILE A 382 -18.35 10.45 -14.91
CA ILE A 382 -17.91 11.83 -15.10
C ILE A 382 -17.30 12.37 -13.81
N VAL A 383 -18.02 12.27 -12.70
CA VAL A 383 -17.56 12.78 -11.40
C VAL A 383 -16.28 12.11 -10.94
N SER A 384 -16.16 10.79 -11.11
CA SER A 384 -14.94 10.06 -10.74
C SER A 384 -13.76 10.40 -11.65
N THR A 385 -14.01 10.60 -12.94
CA THR A 385 -12.98 11.07 -13.88
C THR A 385 -12.48 12.45 -13.47
N ILE A 386 -13.39 13.38 -13.16
CA ILE A 386 -13.05 14.71 -12.65
C ILE A 386 -12.22 14.61 -11.36
N ALA A 387 -12.63 13.76 -10.42
CA ALA A 387 -11.90 13.55 -9.17
C ALA A 387 -10.47 13.00 -9.42
N ILE A 388 -10.29 12.08 -10.37
CA ILE A 388 -8.96 11.57 -10.75
C ILE A 388 -8.09 12.69 -11.32
N PHE A 389 -8.65 13.54 -12.19
CA PHE A 389 -7.94 14.71 -12.71
C PHE A 389 -7.61 15.71 -11.60
N GLY A 390 -8.50 15.92 -10.64
CA GLY A 390 -8.27 16.77 -9.47
C GLY A 390 -7.13 16.27 -8.58
N VAL A 391 -7.09 14.97 -8.28
CA VAL A 391 -5.97 14.33 -7.57
C VAL A 391 -4.67 14.52 -8.35
N LYS A 392 -4.68 14.29 -9.67
CA LYS A 392 -3.50 14.44 -10.52
C LYS A 392 -3.03 15.89 -10.58
N TYR A 393 -3.94 16.85 -10.67
CA TYR A 393 -3.64 18.28 -10.61
C TYR A 393 -2.95 18.62 -9.28
N ALA A 394 -3.55 18.23 -8.15
CA ALA A 394 -3.04 18.56 -6.84
C ALA A 394 -1.61 18.05 -6.58
N PHE A 395 -1.28 16.84 -7.06
CA PHE A 395 0.06 16.29 -6.93
C PHE A 395 1.09 16.81 -7.94
N ASN A 396 0.67 17.50 -9.01
CA ASN A 396 1.57 18.12 -9.97
C ASN A 396 1.84 19.60 -9.69
N VAL A 397 1.04 20.25 -8.83
CA VAL A 397 1.28 21.63 -8.38
C VAL A 397 2.37 21.61 -7.30
N TYR A 398 3.52 22.23 -7.59
CA TYR A 398 4.62 22.39 -6.65
C TYR A 398 5.16 23.84 -6.65
N PRO A 399 5.32 24.50 -5.49
CA PRO A 399 4.88 24.05 -4.16
C PRO A 399 3.35 23.96 -4.07
N ALA A 400 2.84 23.13 -3.17
CA ALA A 400 1.39 22.98 -3.00
C ALA A 400 0.75 24.32 -2.58
N THR A 401 -0.44 24.60 -3.10
CA THR A 401 -1.24 25.79 -2.77
C THR A 401 -2.46 25.40 -1.93
N LYS A 402 -3.11 26.39 -1.30
CA LYS A 402 -4.39 26.17 -0.62
C LYS A 402 -5.43 25.57 -1.56
N THR A 403 -5.50 26.08 -2.80
CA THR A 403 -6.43 25.59 -3.83
C THR A 403 -6.13 24.16 -4.25
N SER A 404 -4.87 23.80 -4.51
CA SER A 404 -4.51 22.44 -4.91
C SER A 404 -4.80 21.43 -3.81
N SER A 405 -4.60 21.82 -2.56
CA SER A 405 -4.88 21.00 -1.37
C SER A 405 -6.39 20.80 -1.13
N VAL A 406 -7.22 21.85 -1.26
CA VAL A 406 -8.68 21.70 -1.19
C VAL A 406 -9.21 20.83 -2.33
N VAL A 407 -8.69 21.01 -3.55
CA VAL A 407 -9.07 20.17 -4.70
C VAL A 407 -8.72 18.71 -4.45
N LEU A 408 -7.58 18.42 -3.81
CA LEU A 408 -7.21 17.07 -3.41
C LEU A 408 -8.26 16.47 -2.49
N GLU A 409 -8.53 17.11 -1.34
CA GLU A 409 -9.47 16.59 -0.34
C GLU A 409 -10.89 16.41 -0.90
N ILE A 410 -11.39 17.38 -1.68
CA ILE A 410 -12.70 17.26 -2.33
C ILE A 410 -12.71 16.08 -3.29
N SER A 411 -11.68 15.93 -4.12
CA SER A 411 -11.59 14.83 -5.07
C SER A 411 -11.66 13.49 -4.36
N VAL A 412 -10.93 13.33 -3.25
CA VAL A 412 -10.93 12.10 -2.44
C VAL A 412 -12.29 11.79 -1.83
N VAL A 413 -12.95 12.79 -1.24
CA VAL A 413 -14.27 12.63 -0.61
C VAL A 413 -15.35 12.31 -1.65
N VAL A 414 -15.38 13.07 -2.75
CA VAL A 414 -16.35 12.90 -3.84
C VAL A 414 -16.22 11.51 -4.45
N SER A 415 -15.00 11.11 -4.77
CA SER A 415 -14.67 9.76 -5.21
C SER A 415 -15.30 8.69 -4.31
N ASN A 416 -15.02 8.73 -3.00
CA ASN A 416 -15.52 7.75 -2.05
C ASN A 416 -17.05 7.75 -1.93
N ALA A 417 -17.68 8.93 -1.96
CA ALA A 417 -19.13 9.07 -1.89
C ALA A 417 -19.82 8.44 -3.11
N VAL A 418 -19.25 8.64 -4.30
CA VAL A 418 -19.78 8.10 -5.57
C VAL A 418 -19.72 6.57 -5.57
N VAL A 419 -18.59 5.96 -5.18
CA VAL A 419 -18.48 4.49 -5.04
C VAL A 419 -19.54 3.93 -4.11
N ARG A 420 -19.71 4.54 -2.92
CA ARG A 420 -20.69 4.07 -1.93
C ARG A 420 -22.13 4.17 -2.44
N ARG A 421 -22.46 5.26 -3.15
CA ARG A 421 -23.80 5.48 -3.69
C ARG A 421 -24.16 4.45 -4.77
N VAL A 422 -23.22 4.13 -5.66
CA VAL A 422 -23.37 3.07 -6.68
C VAL A 422 -23.59 1.72 -5.99
N GLN A 423 -22.70 1.32 -5.08
CA GLN A 423 -22.80 0.04 -4.36
C GLN A 423 -24.07 -0.11 -3.51
N TRP A 424 -24.59 0.99 -2.95
CA TRP A 424 -25.82 0.96 -2.17
C TRP A 424 -27.06 0.79 -3.05
N ARG A 425 -27.17 1.52 -4.16
CA ARG A 425 -28.28 1.36 -5.11
C ARG A 425 -28.26 0.02 -5.84
N GLY A 426 -27.09 -0.49 -6.21
CA GLY A 426 -26.96 -1.84 -6.77
C GLY A 426 -27.46 -2.94 -5.83
N ARG A 427 -27.32 -2.75 -4.51
CA ARG A 427 -27.91 -3.64 -3.51
C ARG A 427 -29.43 -3.49 -3.39
N MET A 428 -29.94 -2.25 -3.39
CA MET A 428 -31.38 -1.96 -3.39
C MET A 428 -32.09 -2.57 -4.61
N CYS A 429 -31.55 -2.39 -5.81
CA CYS A 429 -32.10 -2.97 -7.05
C CYS A 429 -32.06 -4.51 -7.06
N ARG A 430 -31.14 -5.13 -6.30
CA ARG A 430 -31.10 -6.58 -6.11
C ARG A 430 -32.15 -7.07 -5.10
N MET A 431 -32.35 -6.33 -4.00
CA MET A 431 -33.41 -6.65 -3.02
C MET A 431 -34.82 -6.50 -3.62
N GLY A 432 -35.05 -5.47 -4.44
CA GLY A 432 -36.34 -5.26 -5.11
C GLY A 432 -36.73 -6.37 -6.10
N ARG A 433 -35.76 -6.97 -6.80
CA ARG A 433 -36.03 -8.14 -7.68
C ARG A 433 -36.16 -9.46 -6.95
N GLY A 434 -35.57 -9.60 -5.77
CA GLY A 434 -35.75 -10.79 -4.92
C GLY A 434 -37.16 -10.89 -4.35
N LEU A 435 -37.82 -9.76 -4.06
CA LEU A 435 -39.21 -9.69 -3.59
C LEU A 435 -40.24 -9.94 -4.69
N LEU A 436 -39.88 -9.78 -5.96
CA LEU A 436 -40.77 -10.03 -7.12
C LEU A 436 -40.65 -11.48 -7.66
N ARG A 437 -39.71 -12.27 -7.13
CA ARG A 437 -39.51 -13.69 -7.49
C ARG A 437 -39.83 -14.65 -6.34
N GLY A 438 -40.39 -14.15 -5.23
CA GLY A 438 -40.77 -14.92 -4.05
C GLY A 438 -42.25 -15.22 -4.01
#